data_AF-A0A918T1G4-F1
#
_entry.id   AF-A0A918T1G4-F1
#
_cell.length_a   1.000
_cell.length_b   1.000
_cell.length_c   1.000
_cell.angle_alpha   90.00
_cell.angle_beta   90.00
_cell.angle_gamma   90.00
#
_symmetry.space_group_name_H-M   'P 1'
#
loop_
_entity.id
_entity.type
_entity.pdbx_description
1 polymer ?
#
loop_
_entity_poly.entity_id
_entity_poly.type
_entity_poly.pdbx_seq_one_letter_code
_entity_poly.pdbx_strand_id
1 'polypeptide(L)' 'MSEQLDTPTTIPLTASDVINCRIRALWATGVLSPAGREEYGRLLVEWECAMRAEQELAA' A
#
# COMPACT_ATOMS: atom_id res chain seq x y z
N MET A 1 0.78 15.01 -38.21
CA MET A 1 0.93 15.40 -36.78
C MET A 1 -0.13 14.65 -36.03
N SER A 2 0.23 13.58 -35.32
CA SER A 2 -0.70 12.85 -34.45
C SER A 2 -0.26 13.10 -33.02
N GLU A 3 -1.03 13.91 -32.31
CA GLU A 3 -0.87 14.12 -30.87
C GLU A 3 -1.41 12.87 -30.18
N GLN A 4 -0.50 11.98 -29.79
CA GLN A 4 -0.83 10.84 -28.95
C GLN A 4 -1.04 11.40 -27.54
N LEU A 5 -2.31 11.60 -27.14
CA LEU A 5 -2.64 11.86 -25.74
C LEU A 5 -2.23 10.62 -24.94
N ASP A 6 -1.09 10.69 -24.25
CA ASP A 6 -0.72 9.78 -23.16
C ASP A 6 -1.74 9.96 -22.03
N THR A 7 -2.86 9.26 -22.13
CA THR A 7 -3.78 9.11 -21.00
C THR A 7 -2.99 8.40 -19.89
N PRO A 8 -2.87 8.98 -18.68
CA PRO A 8 -2.17 8.32 -17.59
C PRO A 8 -2.89 7.02 -17.30
N THR A 9 -2.22 5.90 -17.56
CA THR A 9 -2.73 4.57 -17.25
C THR A 9 -2.91 4.53 -15.73
N THR A 10 -4.16 4.62 -15.29
CA THR A 10 -4.49 4.46 -13.88
C THR A 10 -4.38 2.98 -13.57
N ILE A 11 -3.22 2.57 -13.04
CA ILE A 11 -3.01 1.20 -12.59
C ILE A 11 -3.92 0.98 -11.38
N PRO A 12 -4.80 -0.04 -11.38
CA PRO A 12 -5.60 -0.35 -10.21
C PRO A 12 -4.68 -0.75 -9.05
N LEU A 13 -4.79 -0.03 -7.94
CA LEU A 13 -4.04 -0.31 -6.71
C LEU A 13 -4.52 -1.61 -6.07
N THR A 14 -3.59 -2.46 -5.66
CA THR A 14 -3.92 -3.65 -4.88
C THR A 14 -4.19 -3.29 -3.41
N ALA A 15 -4.73 -4.23 -2.64
CA ALA A 15 -4.98 -4.00 -1.21
C ALA A 15 -3.64 -3.81 -0.46
N SER A 16 -2.62 -4.58 -0.83
CA SER A 16 -1.28 -4.47 -0.27
C SER A 16 -0.63 -3.11 -0.57
N ASP A 17 -0.86 -2.54 -1.75
CA ASP A 17 -0.38 -1.19 -2.09
C ASP A 17 -1.02 -0.11 -1.22
N VAL A 18 -2.34 -0.21 -0.97
CA VAL A 18 -3.07 0.74 -0.13
C VAL A 18 -2.56 0.69 1.32
N ILE A 19 -2.34 -0.51 1.87
CA ILE A 19 -1.84 -0.67 3.23
C ILE A 19 -0.39 -0.18 3.33
N ASN A 20 0.44 -0.44 2.33
CA ASN A 20 1.80 0.09 2.27
C ASN A 20 1.84 1.63 2.23
N CYS A 21 0.92 2.27 1.51
CA CYS A 21 0.76 3.73 1.55
C CYS A 21 0.44 4.24 2.96
N ARG A 22 -0.44 3.55 3.70
CA ARG A 22 -0.77 3.89 5.09
C ARG A 22 0.43 3.73 6.02
N ILE A 23 1.21 2.65 5.86
CA ILE A 23 2.45 2.45 6.60
C ILE A 23 3.42 3.60 6.35
N ARG A 24 3.63 4.00 5.09
CA ARG A 24 4.50 5.13 4.74
C ARG A 24 4.01 6.44 5.34
N ALA A 25 2.70 6.69 5.31
CA ALA A 25 2.10 7.87 5.92
C ALA A 25 2.28 7.89 7.44
N LEU A 26 2.15 6.73 8.10
CA LEU A 26 2.39 6.58 9.53
C LEU A 26 3.83 6.94 9.92
N TRP A 27 4.79 6.63 9.03
CA TRP A 27 6.21 6.96 9.18
C TRP A 27 6.62 8.35 8.69
N ALA A 28 5.69 9.21 8.24
CA ALA A 28 6.02 10.49 7.61
C ALA A 28 6.88 11.43 8.49
N THR A 29 6.77 11.32 9.82
CA THR A 29 7.54 12.11 10.79
C THR A 29 8.86 11.46 11.22
N GLY A 30 9.14 10.23 10.75
CA GLY A 30 10.37 9.47 11.02
C GLY A 30 10.41 8.72 12.36
N VAL A 31 9.56 9.06 13.34
CA VAL A 31 9.49 8.38 14.64
C VAL A 31 8.05 8.08 15.02
N LEU A 32 7.78 6.83 15.40
CA LEU A 32 6.47 6.41 15.88
C LEU A 32 6.30 6.68 17.38
N SER A 33 5.13 7.20 17.74
CA SER A 33 4.65 7.18 19.13
C SER A 33 4.36 5.75 19.59
N PRO A 34 4.15 5.48 20.90
CA PRO A 34 3.72 4.16 21.37
C PRO A 34 2.46 3.65 20.65
N ALA A 35 1.42 4.49 20.53
CA ALA A 35 0.22 4.16 19.78
C ALA A 35 0.51 3.94 18.28
N GLY A 36 1.43 4.72 17.70
CA GLY A 36 1.89 4.51 16.33
C GLY A 36 2.59 3.17 16.13
N ARG A 37 3.32 2.66 17.12
CA ARG A 37 3.93 1.32 17.06
C ARG A 37 2.88 0.21 17.07
N GLU A 38 1.83 0.34 17.86
CA GLU A 38 0.71 -0.61 17.88
C GLU A 38 -0.04 -0.61 16.54
N GLU A 39 -0.31 0.59 16.00
CA GLU A 39 -0.93 0.74 14.67
C GLU A 39 -0.05 0.14 13.57
N TYR A 40 1.26 0.41 13.61
CA TYR A 40 2.21 -0.17 12.66
C TYR A 40 2.21 -1.70 12.71
N GLY A 41 2.17 -2.29 13.91
CA GLY A 41 2.06 -3.74 14.08
C GLY A 41 0.78 -4.32 13.45
N ARG A 42 -0.36 -3.65 13.64
CA ARG A 42 -1.63 -4.07 13.01
C ARG A 42 -1.56 -3.97 11.48
N LEU A 43 -1.04 -2.86 10.95
CA LEU A 43 -0.88 -2.67 9.51
C LEU A 43 0.07 -3.69 8.87
N LEU A 44 1.12 -4.14 9.56
CA LEU A 44 2.02 -5.17 9.06
C LEU A 44 1.31 -6.52 8.89
N VAL A 45 0.48 -6.92 9.87
CA VAL A 45 -0.29 -8.16 9.78
C VAL A 45 -1.32 -8.07 8.65
N GLU A 46 -2.03 -6.95 8.55
CA GLU A 46 -2.99 -6.72 7.46
C GLU A 46 -2.31 -6.75 6.08
N TRP A 47 -1.12 -6.15 5.96
CA TRP A 47 -0.35 -6.15 4.73
C TRP A 47 0.09 -7.56 4.32
N GLU A 48 0.56 -8.37 5.27
CA GLU A 48 0.92 -9.77 4.99
C GLU A 48 -0.29 -10.58 4.51
N CYS A 49 -1.44 -10.44 5.17
CA CYS A 49 -2.68 -11.09 4.75
C CYS A 49 -3.11 -10.68 3.33
N ALA A 50 -3.04 -9.37 3.02
CA ALA A 50 -3.36 -8.87 1.68
C ALA A 50 -2.40 -9.44 0.63
N MET A 51 -1.09 -9.47 0.90
CA MET A 51 -0.11 -10.06 -0.01
C MET A 51 -0.35 -11.54 -0.28
N ARG A 52 -0.75 -12.32 0.74
CA ARG A 52 -1.06 -13.74 0.57
C ARG A 52 -2.29 -13.95 -0.31
N ALA A 53 -3.36 -13.19 -0.06
CA ALA A 53 -4.57 -13.24 -0.88
C ALA A 53 -4.31 -12.83 -2.33
N GLU A 54 -3.47 -11.82 -2.56
CA GLU A 54 -3.07 -11.38 -3.91
C GLU A 54 -2.23 -12.42 -4.63
N GLN A 55 -1.31 -13.11 -3.94
CA GLN A 55 -0.55 -14.22 -4.49
C GLN A 55 -1.45 -15.41 -4.87
N GLU A 56 -2.42 -15.74 -4.02
CA GLU A 56 -3.42 -16.78 -4.30
C GLU A 56 -4.30 -16.44 -5.50
N LEU A 57 -4.66 -15.17 -5.69
CA LEU A 57 -5.44 -14.70 -6.84
C LEU A 57 -4.64 -14.72 -8.15
N ALA A 58 -3.32 -14.58 -8.07
CA ALA A 58 -2.42 -14.54 -9.23
C ALA A 58 -1.89 -15.93 -9.67
N ALA A 59 -2.18 -17.00 -8.91
CA ALA A 59 -1.78 -18.39 -9.18
C ALA A 59 -2.80 -19.12 -10.06
#